data_AF-A0A9E4ADB0-F1
#
_entry.id   AF-A0A9E4ADB0-F1
#
_cell.length_a   1.000
_cell.length_b   1.000
_cell.length_c   1.000
_cell.angle_alpha   90.00
_cell.angle_beta   90.00
_cell.angle_gamma   90.00
#
_symmetry.space_group_name_H-M   'P 1'
#
loop_
_entity.id
_entity.type
_entity.pdbx_description
1 polymer ?
#
loop_
_entity_poly.entity_id
_entity_poly.type
_entity_poly.pdbx_seq_one_letter_code
_entity_poly.pdbx_strand_id
1 'polypeptide(L)'
;MGFRLVEDAYIEVSPDVDGGLRSEVLNLNFHLLNDGLGVYEPVAGKWLQTPADAATARAERAETRAEQAETRVQHEAEARQKAEAEASRLREELARLKTR
;
A
#
# COMPACT_ATOMS: atom_id res chain seq x y z
N MET A 1 4.69 -16.13 10.05
CA MET A 1 5.93 -16.90 9.84
C MET A 1 7.03 -15.92 9.45
N GLY A 2 8.14 -15.90 10.20
CA GLY A 2 9.29 -15.04 9.93
C GLY A 2 10.45 -15.85 9.38
N PHE A 3 11.34 -15.23 8.60
CA PHE A 3 12.54 -15.88 8.07
C PHE A 3 13.74 -14.99 8.33
N ARG A 4 14.90 -15.59 8.64
CA ARG A 4 16.19 -14.89 8.67
C ARG A 4 17.08 -15.40 7.56
N LEU A 5 17.80 -14.50 6.90
CA LEU A 5 18.83 -14.86 5.95
C LEU A 5 20.08 -15.27 6.73
N VAL A 6 20.53 -16.51 6.57
CA VAL A 6 21.81 -17.01 7.07
C VAL A 6 22.62 -17.47 5.86
N GLU A 7 23.78 -16.84 5.65
CA GLU A 7 24.59 -17.00 4.45
C GLU A 7 23.80 -16.65 3.19
N ASP A 8 23.19 -17.62 2.52
CA ASP A 8 22.41 -17.44 1.29
C ASP A 8 21.06 -18.21 1.32
N ALA A 9 20.59 -18.58 2.52
CA ALA A 9 19.35 -19.31 2.74
C ALA A 9 18.42 -18.61 3.73
N TYR A 10 17.13 -18.57 3.40
CA TYR A 10 16.08 -18.13 4.32
C TYR A 10 15.70 -19.28 5.24
N ILE A 11 16.03 -19.13 6.53
CA ILE A 11 15.70 -20.10 7.57
C ILE A 11 14.48 -19.59 8.34
N GLU A 12 13.47 -20.43 8.50
CA GLU A 12 12.28 -20.10 9.29
C GLU A 12 12.67 -19.82 10.75
N VAL A 13 12.13 -18.74 11.30
CA VAL A 13 12.28 -18.38 12.70
C VAL A 13 11.00 -18.76 13.42
N SER A 14 11.11 -19.71 14.34
CA SER A 14 10.02 -20.05 15.24
C SER A 14 9.71 -18.87 16.16
N PRO A 15 8.43 -18.50 16.34
CA PRO A 15 8.05 -17.53 17.35
C PRO A 15 8.36 -18.06 18.76
N ASP A 16 8.60 -17.14 19.69
CA ASP A 16 8.84 -17.42 21.10
C ASP A 16 7.52 -17.83 21.81
N VAL A 17 7.60 -18.16 23.10
CA VAL A 17 6.47 -18.65 23.92
C VAL A 17 5.27 -17.70 23.97
N ASP A 18 5.50 -16.42 23.75
CA ASP A 18 4.50 -15.35 23.70
C ASP A 18 3.97 -15.08 22.27
N GLY A 19 4.41 -15.87 21.29
CA GLY A 19 4.08 -15.72 19.87
C GLY A 19 4.86 -14.62 19.15
N GLY A 20 5.85 -13.99 19.81
CA GLY A 20 6.68 -12.94 19.24
C GLY A 20 7.87 -13.47 18.45
N LEU A 21 8.34 -12.71 17.46
CA LEU A 21 9.60 -12.93 16.76
C LEU A 21 10.66 -11.98 17.32
N ARG A 22 11.70 -12.53 17.95
CA ARG A 22 12.79 -11.74 18.53
C ARG A 22 13.82 -11.34 17.47
N SER A 23 14.13 -10.06 17.39
CA SER A 23 15.30 -9.55 16.66
C SER A 23 16.43 -9.25 17.63
N GLU A 24 17.52 -10.02 17.53
CA GLU A 24 18.73 -9.80 18.34
C GLU A 24 19.46 -8.51 17.95
N VAL A 25 19.40 -8.15 16.66
CA VAL A 25 20.08 -6.96 16.12
C VAL A 25 19.41 -5.67 16.61
N LEU A 26 18.07 -5.65 16.62
CA LEU A 26 17.30 -4.49 17.04
C LEU A 26 16.97 -4.52 18.54
N ASN A 27 17.13 -5.68 19.18
CA ASN A 27 16.67 -5.95 20.53
C ASN A 27 15.18 -5.64 20.75
N LEU A 28 14.35 -6.01 19.76
CA LEU A 28 12.90 -5.81 19.74
C LEU A 28 12.18 -7.15 19.48
N ASN A 29 10.96 -7.26 19.99
CA ASN A 29 10.06 -8.37 19.69
C ASN A 29 8.96 -7.90 18.74
N PHE A 30 8.71 -8.67 17.70
CA PHE A 30 7.68 -8.41 16.69
C PHE A 30 6.53 -9.37 16.87
N HIS A 31 5.31 -8.85 17.04
CA HIS A 31 4.12 -9.68 17.22
C HIS A 31 3.12 -9.43 16.12
N LEU A 32 2.47 -10.49 15.65
CA LEU A 32 1.28 -10.38 14.82
C LEU A 32 0.08 -10.13 15.74
N LEU A 33 -0.46 -8.92 15.67
CA LEU A 33 -1.69 -8.51 16.32
C LEU A 33 -2.87 -8.66 15.34
N ASN A 34 -4.10 -8.57 15.84
CA ASN A 34 -5.32 -8.68 15.02
C ASN A 34 -5.36 -7.70 13.84
N ASP A 35 -4.60 -6.62 13.94
CA ASP A 35 -4.71 -5.45 13.10
C ASP A 35 -3.38 -5.12 12.38
N GLY A 36 -2.31 -5.89 12.63
CA GLY A 36 -1.02 -5.71 11.96
C GLY A 36 0.18 -6.24 12.74
N LEU A 37 1.36 -5.70 12.43
CA LEU A 37 2.60 -6.02 13.11
C LEU A 37 2.84 -5.04 14.26
N GLY A 38 2.77 -5.50 15.50
CA GLY A 38 3.15 -4.73 16.68
C GLY A 38 4.63 -4.89 17.00
N VAL A 39 5.25 -3.81 17.48
CA VAL A 39 6.65 -3.81 17.92
C VAL A 39 6.69 -3.62 19.43
N TYR A 40 7.32 -4.56 20.13
CA TYR A 40 7.47 -4.58 21.57
C TYR A 40 8.96 -4.38 21.94
N GLU A 41 9.21 -3.47 22.87
CA GLU A 41 10.53 -3.23 23.44
C GLU A 41 10.65 -4.00 24.77
N PRO A 42 11.41 -5.11 24.80
CA PRO A 42 11.48 -5.98 25.98
C PRO A 42 12.22 -5.35 27.16
N VAL A 43 13.16 -4.43 26.90
CA VAL A 43 13.95 -3.77 27.96
C VAL A 43 13.11 -2.75 28.73
N ALA A 44 12.34 -1.92 28.02
CA ALA A 44 11.43 -0.96 28.64
C ALA A 44 10.06 -1.57 29.01
N GLY A 45 9.80 -2.80 28.57
CA GLY A 45 8.57 -3.53 28.86
C GLY A 45 7.32 -2.93 28.19
N LYS A 46 7.47 -2.24 27.05
CA LYS A 46 6.37 -1.48 26.43
C LYS A 46 6.20 -1.79 24.94
N TRP A 47 4.97 -1.64 24.46
CA TRP A 47 4.69 -1.56 23.03
C TRP A 47 5.15 -0.21 22.48
N LEU A 48 5.88 -0.23 21.37
CA LEU A 48 6.37 0.97 20.69
C LEU A 48 5.34 1.57 19.73
N GLN A 49 4.42 0.76 19.20
CA GLN A 49 3.24 1.26 18.50
C GLN A 49 2.08 1.34 19.47
N THR A 50 1.52 2.53 19.65
CA THR A 50 0.26 2.67 20.35
C THR A 50 -0.89 2.34 19.39
N PRO A 51 -2.04 1.84 19.88
CA PRO A 51 -3.23 1.68 19.06
C PRO A 51 -3.67 2.97 18.34
N ALA A 52 -3.35 4.14 18.92
CA ALA A 52 -3.61 5.44 18.30
C ALA A 52 -2.76 5.63 17.04
N ASP A 53 -1.48 5.27 17.07
CA ASP A 53 -0.58 5.37 15.90
C ASP A 53 -1.05 4.46 14.76
N ALA A 54 -1.54 3.26 15.10
CA ALA A 54 -2.10 2.34 14.11
C ALA A 54 -3.41 2.85 13.50
N ALA A 55 -4.27 3.50 14.30
CA ALA A 55 -5.50 4.11 13.82
C ALA A 55 -5.22 5.30 12.87
N THR A 56 -4.27 6.16 13.22
CA THR A 56 -3.82 7.27 12.37
C THR A 56 -3.27 6.76 11.05
N ALA A 57 -2.36 5.77 11.08
CA ALA A 57 -1.80 5.18 9.86
C ALA A 57 -2.87 4.53 8.96
N ARG A 58 -3.95 3.98 9.52
CA ARG A 58 -5.09 3.48 8.73
C ARG A 58 -5.87 4.62 8.08
N ALA A 59 -6.14 5.69 8.82
CA ALA A 59 -6.87 6.85 8.32
C ALA A 59 -6.13 7.50 7.14
N GLU A 60 -4.83 7.74 7.29
CA GLU A 60 -3.98 8.31 6.22
C GLU A 60 -3.99 7.44 4.95
N ARG A 61 -3.87 6.11 5.10
CA ARG A 61 -3.93 5.20 3.94
C ARG A 61 -5.30 5.20 3.27
N ALA A 62 -6.38 5.34 4.03
CA ALA A 62 -7.73 5.41 3.48
C ALA A 62 -7.93 6.71 2.69
N GLU A 63 -7.44 7.84 3.23
CA GLU A 63 -7.44 9.14 2.57
C GLU A 63 -6.65 9.12 1.26
N THR A 64 -5.39 8.66 1.30
CA THR A 64 -4.57 8.54 0.08
C THR A 64 -5.24 7.65 -0.97
N ARG A 65 -5.91 6.56 -0.56
CA ARG A 65 -6.62 5.68 -1.51
C ARG A 65 -7.83 6.37 -2.12
N ALA A 66 -8.56 7.18 -1.34
CA ALA A 66 -9.69 7.96 -1.84
C ALA A 66 -9.22 9.01 -2.87
N GLU A 67 -8.19 9.79 -2.53
CA GLU A 67 -7.60 10.78 -3.44
C GLU A 67 -7.10 10.15 -4.74
N GLN A 68 -6.45 8.99 -4.66
CA GLN A 68 -6.00 8.26 -5.85
C GLN A 68 -7.17 7.75 -6.70
N ALA A 69 -8.28 7.34 -6.09
CA ALA A 69 -9.46 6.91 -6.82
C ALA A 69 -10.12 8.09 -7.55
N GLU A 70 -10.27 9.23 -6.87
CA GLU A 70 -10.80 10.47 -7.46
C GLU A 70 -9.94 10.95 -8.63
N THR A 71 -8.62 10.96 -8.43
CA THR A 71 -7.64 11.33 -9.47
C THR A 71 -7.77 10.43 -10.71
N ARG A 72 -7.94 9.11 -10.53
CA ARG A 72 -8.13 8.18 -11.65
C ARG A 72 -9.42 8.46 -12.41
N VAL A 73 -10.53 8.68 -11.69
CA VAL A 73 -11.83 9.00 -12.31
C VAL A 73 -11.73 10.29 -13.12
N GLN A 74 -11.08 11.32 -12.57
CA GLN A 74 -10.90 12.59 -13.26
C GLN A 74 -10.04 12.43 -14.53
N HIS A 75 -8.92 11.72 -14.44
CA HIS A 75 -8.07 11.46 -15.60
C HIS A 75 -8.78 10.64 -16.68
N GLU A 76 -9.58 9.64 -16.31
CA GLU A 76 -10.36 8.84 -17.25
C GLU A 76 -11.43 9.69 -17.96
N ALA A 77 -12.14 10.54 -17.22
CA ALA A 77 -13.13 11.45 -17.78
C ALA A 77 -12.49 12.43 -18.79
N GLU A 78 -11.33 13.01 -18.46
CA GLU A 78 -10.61 13.91 -19.36
C GLU A 78 -10.07 13.19 -20.60
N ALA A 79 -9.51 11.99 -20.44
CA ALA A 79 -9.02 11.18 -21.55
C ALA A 79 -10.16 10.81 -22.50
N ARG A 80 -11.32 10.44 -21.94
CA ARG A 80 -12.52 10.14 -22.72
C ARG A 80 -13.02 11.35 -23.50
N GLN A 81 -13.11 12.52 -22.86
CA GLN A 81 -13.53 13.76 -23.54
C GLN A 81 -12.59 14.13 -24.70
N LYS A 82 -11.28 14.01 -24.50
CA LYS A 82 -10.29 14.25 -25.56
C LYS A 82 -10.45 13.26 -26.72
N ALA A 83 -10.58 11.97 -26.42
CA ALA A 83 -10.79 10.94 -27.44
C ALA A 83 -12.10 11.15 -28.23
N GLU A 84 -13.19 11.54 -27.55
CA GLU A 84 -14.48 11.83 -28.21
C GLU A 84 -14.38 13.07 -29.12
N ALA A 85 -13.65 14.11 -28.69
CA ALA A 85 -13.42 15.30 -29.50
C ALA A 85 -12.56 15.01 -30.74
N GLU A 86 -11.47 14.24 -30.58
CA GLU A 86 -10.62 13.82 -31.69
C GLU A 86 -11.38 12.92 -32.68
N ALA A 87 -12.15 11.94 -32.17
CA ALA A 87 -12.99 11.09 -33.01
C ALA A 87 -14.01 11.90 -33.81
N SER A 88 -14.57 12.95 -33.22
CA SER A 88 -15.51 13.85 -33.92
C SER A 88 -14.81 14.63 -35.03
N ARG A 89 -13.64 15.22 -34.77
CA ARG A 89 -12.83 15.92 -35.79
C ARG A 89 -12.44 15.02 -36.95
N LEU A 90 -11.94 13.82 -36.66
CA LEU A 90 -11.55 12.85 -37.68
C LEU A 90 -12.73 12.41 -38.55
N ARG A 91 -13.93 12.25 -37.96
CA ARG A 91 -15.16 11.95 -38.72
C ARG A 91 -15.53 13.07 -39.68
N GLU A 92 -15.43 14.33 -39.25
CA GLU A 92 -15.70 15.48 -40.10
C GLU A 92 -14.71 15.60 -41.26
N GLU A 93 -13.41 15.40 -41.00
CA GLU A 93 -12.37 15.42 -42.04
C GLU A 93 -12.58 14.31 -43.07
N LEU A 94 -12.89 13.08 -42.63
CA LEU A 94 -13.19 11.97 -43.52
C LEU A 94 -14.44 12.24 -44.38
N ALA A 95 -15.48 12.86 -43.81
CA ALA A 95 -16.67 13.23 -44.55
C ALA A 95 -16.33 14.26 -45.65
N ARG A 96 -15.53 15.28 -45.34
CA ARG A 96 -15.07 16.28 -46.33
C ARG A 96 -14.26 15.64 -47.46
N LEU A 97 -13.35 14.73 -47.13
CA LEU A 97 -12.52 14.04 -48.13
C LEU A 97 -13.33 13.11 -49.04
N LYS A 98 -14.35 12.44 -48.52
CA LYS A 98 -15.21 11.54 -49.31
C LYS A 98 -16.19 12.26 -50.24
N THR A 99 -16.45 13.54 -50.00
CA THR A 99 -17.39 14.34 -50.80
C THR A 99 -16.67 15.13 -51.92
N ARG A 100 -15.34 14.97 -52.03
CA ARG A 100 -14.49 15.56 -53.06
C ARG A 100 -14.02 14.50 -54.04
#